data_AF-A0A3N5NUB3-F1
#
_entry.id   AF-A0A3N5NUB3-F1
#
_cell.length_a   1.000
_cell.length_b   1.000
_cell.length_c   1.000
_cell.angle_alpha   90.00
_cell.angle_beta   90.00
_cell.angle_gamma   90.00
#
_symmetry.space_group_name_H-M   'P 1'
#
loop_
_entity.id
_entity.type
_entity.pdbx_description
1 polymer ?
#
loop_
_entity_poly.entity_id
_entity_poly.type
_entity_poly.pdbx_seq_one_letter_code
_entity_poly.pdbx_strand_id
1 'polypeptide(L)'
;DILGVDAAILFSDILIPLECMGIGLDFHEGRGPVLNPPVRTEQDLESLHPIDPDADVSFVLETIRILRKELSGRIPLIGFSGAPFTLATYMIEGGSSKSFVNTKRMVFESPHLFSRLMDLLTEVVLSYVRAQIKAGAQAIQVFDTWAGTLTREDYKRHALPYVTRIFKELEGSGAPFIYFVYDGGHVLEIIRDSGAEVIGLDWRTDIETAISILGSDVVVQGNLDPCALFLPEHELRNRVDSVLRQGREAKAHIFNLGHGILPEISPGKARLLVELVHELSS
;
A
#
# COMPACT_ATOMS: atom_id res chain seq x y z
N ASP A 1 18.03 -1.63 12.04
CA ASP A 1 19.41 -1.58 12.59
C ASP A 1 20.38 -0.80 11.73
N ILE A 2 20.59 -1.14 10.45
CA ILE A 2 21.55 -0.42 9.58
C ILE A 2 21.18 1.05 9.34
N LEU A 3 19.89 1.35 9.20
CA LEU A 3 19.39 2.67 8.80
C LEU A 3 18.94 3.54 9.97
N GLY A 4 18.63 2.97 11.13
CA GLY A 4 18.06 3.72 12.26
C GLY A 4 16.59 4.13 12.11
N VAL A 5 15.81 3.52 11.20
CA VAL A 5 14.38 3.84 10.99
C VAL A 5 13.50 3.56 12.22
N ASP A 6 12.38 4.30 12.32
CA ASP A 6 11.43 4.25 13.44
C ASP A 6 10.37 3.15 13.34
N ALA A 7 10.29 2.46 12.21
CA ALA A 7 9.41 1.31 12.00
C ALA A 7 10.03 0.30 11.04
N ALA A 8 9.74 -0.98 11.25
CA ALA A 8 10.04 -2.03 10.28
C ALA A 8 8.77 -2.36 9.50
N ILE A 9 8.88 -2.63 8.21
CA ILE A 9 7.79 -3.20 7.40
C ILE A 9 8.13 -4.65 7.07
N LEU A 10 7.12 -5.52 7.10
CA LEU A 10 7.23 -6.90 6.65
C LEU A 10 7.80 -6.95 5.23
N PHE A 11 8.76 -7.83 4.98
CA PHE A 11 9.21 -8.13 3.62
C PHE A 11 8.39 -9.30 3.07
N SER A 12 7.50 -8.99 2.13
CA SER A 12 6.62 -9.95 1.43
C SER A 12 6.22 -9.35 0.08
N ASP A 13 5.29 -9.99 -0.65
CA ASP A 13 4.69 -9.46 -1.87
C ASP A 13 3.17 -9.34 -1.71
N ILE A 14 2.54 -8.31 -2.29
CA ILE A 14 1.09 -8.12 -2.22
C ILE A 14 0.31 -9.22 -2.94
N LEU A 15 0.96 -9.96 -3.84
CA LEU A 15 0.36 -11.00 -4.68
C LEU A 15 0.36 -12.38 -4.01
N ILE A 16 1.05 -12.55 -2.87
CA ILE A 16 1.09 -13.82 -2.14
C ILE A 16 -0.31 -14.39 -1.85
N PRO A 17 -1.30 -13.61 -1.34
CA PRO A 17 -2.64 -14.12 -1.12
C PRO A 17 -3.32 -14.62 -2.40
N LEU A 18 -2.97 -14.10 -3.58
CA LEU A 18 -3.59 -14.49 -4.84
C LEU A 18 -3.16 -15.90 -5.25
N GLU A 19 -1.88 -16.25 -5.09
CA GLU A 19 -1.39 -17.60 -5.40
C GLU A 19 -2.21 -18.67 -4.65
N CYS A 20 -2.53 -18.40 -3.37
CA CYS A 20 -3.35 -19.25 -2.53
C CYS A 20 -4.82 -19.36 -2.98
N MET A 21 -5.32 -18.41 -3.78
CA MET A 21 -6.68 -18.46 -4.34
C MET A 21 -6.79 -19.43 -5.53
N GLY A 22 -5.67 -20.01 -6.00
CA GLY A 22 -5.63 -20.93 -7.13
C GLY A 22 -5.19 -20.31 -8.46
N ILE A 23 -4.69 -19.07 -8.46
CA ILE A 23 -4.07 -18.46 -9.65
C ILE A 23 -2.56 -18.70 -9.64
N GLY A 24 -1.98 -19.15 -10.76
CA GLY A 24 -0.53 -19.32 -10.86
C GLY A 24 0.18 -17.97 -10.81
N LEU A 25 1.24 -17.86 -10.01
CA LEU A 25 2.04 -16.66 -9.85
C LEU A 25 3.52 -16.98 -10.11
N ASP A 26 4.08 -16.37 -11.15
CA ASP A 26 5.49 -16.49 -11.51
C ASP A 26 6.18 -15.11 -11.52
N PHE A 27 7.42 -15.05 -11.04
CA PHE A 27 8.24 -13.84 -11.12
C PHE A 27 9.32 -14.02 -12.17
N HIS A 28 9.28 -13.19 -13.22
CA HIS A 28 10.27 -13.22 -14.30
C HIS A 28 11.16 -11.97 -14.28
N GLU A 29 12.47 -12.20 -14.41
CA GLU A 29 13.45 -11.12 -14.52
C GLU A 29 13.10 -10.20 -15.69
N GLY A 30 13.03 -8.88 -15.42
CA GLY A 30 12.71 -7.85 -16.41
C GLY A 30 11.24 -7.80 -16.89
N ARG A 31 10.37 -8.72 -16.47
CA ARG A 31 8.93 -8.71 -16.80
C ARG A 31 8.01 -8.50 -15.60
N GLY A 32 8.51 -8.74 -14.39
CA GLY A 32 7.71 -8.63 -13.17
C GLY A 32 6.81 -9.86 -12.97
N PRO A 33 5.74 -9.72 -12.17
CA PRO A 33 4.84 -10.82 -11.87
C PRO A 33 3.97 -11.17 -13.08
N VAL A 34 3.77 -12.46 -13.30
CA VAL A 34 2.87 -13.03 -14.31
C VAL A 34 1.84 -13.89 -13.59
N LEU A 35 0.57 -13.60 -13.82
CA LEU A 35 -0.56 -14.33 -13.25
C LEU A 35 -1.26 -15.11 -14.36
N ASN A 36 -1.37 -16.43 -14.20
CA ASN A 36 -1.88 -17.32 -15.24
C ASN A 36 -2.75 -18.47 -14.65
N PRO A 37 -3.97 -18.70 -15.19
CA PRO A 37 -4.66 -17.89 -16.20
C PRO A 37 -5.14 -16.55 -15.63
N PRO A 38 -5.20 -15.48 -16.44
CA PRO A 38 -5.81 -14.22 -16.02
C PRO A 38 -7.34 -14.38 -15.88
N VAL A 39 -7.95 -13.61 -14.98
CA VAL A 39 -9.38 -13.66 -14.70
C VAL A 39 -10.13 -12.75 -15.67
N ARG A 40 -10.92 -13.33 -16.59
CA ARG A 40 -11.64 -12.57 -17.63
C ARG A 40 -13.09 -12.99 -17.82
N THR A 41 -13.47 -14.13 -17.27
CA THR A 41 -14.82 -14.72 -17.41
C THR A 41 -15.37 -15.16 -16.06
N GLU A 42 -16.67 -15.44 -16.01
CA GLU A 42 -17.31 -16.02 -14.82
C GLU A 42 -16.69 -17.37 -14.44
N GLN A 43 -16.29 -18.19 -15.42
CA GLN A 43 -15.62 -19.47 -15.17
C GLN A 43 -14.25 -19.28 -14.50
N ASP A 44 -13.49 -18.27 -14.92
CA ASP A 44 -12.20 -17.96 -14.28
C ASP A 44 -12.41 -17.55 -12.83
N LEU A 45 -13.43 -16.72 -12.55
CA LEU A 45 -13.78 -16.32 -11.18
C LEU A 45 -14.25 -17.51 -10.32
N GLU A 46 -15.07 -18.41 -10.87
CA GLU A 46 -15.56 -19.60 -10.18
C GLU A 46 -14.46 -20.63 -9.87
N SER A 47 -13.32 -20.55 -10.57
CA SER A 47 -12.15 -21.37 -10.26
C SER A 47 -11.34 -20.88 -9.06
N LEU A 48 -11.60 -19.66 -8.58
CA LEU A 48 -10.91 -19.08 -7.44
C LEU A 48 -11.53 -19.53 -6.12
N HIS A 49 -10.70 -19.56 -5.08
CA HIS A 49 -11.12 -19.95 -3.73
C HIS A 49 -10.77 -18.87 -2.70
N PRO A 50 -11.60 -18.66 -1.67
CA PRO A 50 -11.19 -17.93 -0.48
C PRO A 50 -9.96 -18.61 0.16
N ILE A 51 -9.16 -17.83 0.89
CA ILE A 51 -7.99 -18.35 1.60
C ILE A 51 -8.31 -18.59 3.08
N ASP A 52 -7.63 -19.57 3.69
CA ASP A 52 -7.45 -19.69 5.13
C ASP A 52 -6.04 -19.19 5.50
N PRO A 53 -5.90 -17.96 6.04
CA PRO A 53 -4.59 -17.39 6.28
C PRO A 53 -3.69 -18.20 7.24
N ASP A 54 -4.28 -18.91 8.21
CA ASP A 54 -3.53 -19.72 9.17
C ASP A 54 -2.93 -20.98 8.50
N ALA A 55 -3.52 -21.46 7.38
CA ALA A 55 -3.01 -22.58 6.60
C ALA A 55 -2.16 -22.10 5.40
N ASP A 56 -2.73 -21.26 4.55
CA ASP A 56 -2.22 -20.95 3.21
C ASP A 56 -1.03 -19.98 3.21
N VAL A 57 -1.01 -19.05 4.16
CA VAL A 57 0.08 -18.06 4.33
C VAL A 57 0.70 -18.14 5.72
N SER A 58 0.69 -19.34 6.31
CA SER A 58 1.30 -19.62 7.62
C SER A 58 2.75 -19.14 7.74
N PHE A 59 3.51 -19.20 6.64
CA PHE A 59 4.89 -18.71 6.56
C PHE A 59 5.00 -17.19 6.73
N VAL A 60 4.03 -16.42 6.24
CA VAL A 60 3.97 -14.97 6.46
C VAL A 60 3.70 -14.68 7.93
N LEU A 61 2.72 -15.38 8.52
CA LEU A 61 2.36 -15.20 9.92
C LEU A 61 3.52 -15.57 10.85
N GLU A 62 4.25 -16.65 10.53
CA GLU A 62 5.44 -17.03 11.29
C GLU A 62 6.57 -16.01 11.14
N THR A 63 6.76 -15.45 9.95
CA THR A 63 7.73 -14.36 9.74
C THR A 63 7.39 -13.14 10.60
N ILE A 64 6.11 -12.77 10.71
CA ILE A 64 5.67 -11.69 11.60
C ILE A 64 6.04 -12.01 13.05
N ARG A 65 5.75 -13.23 13.54
CA ARG A 65 6.09 -13.62 14.92
C ARG A 65 7.60 -13.57 15.19
N ILE A 66 8.41 -14.06 14.26
CA ILE A 66 9.88 -13.99 14.33
C ILE A 66 10.32 -12.52 14.41
N LEU A 67 9.87 -11.68 13.48
CA LEU A 67 10.23 -10.26 13.44
C LEU A 67 9.82 -9.54 14.73
N ARG A 68 8.62 -9.82 15.27
CA ARG A 68 8.17 -9.24 16.54
C ARG A 68 9.09 -9.59 17.70
N LYS A 69 9.57 -10.83 17.76
CA LYS A 69 10.55 -11.26 18.75
C LYS A 69 11.90 -10.57 18.56
N GLU A 70 12.43 -10.54 17.34
CA GLU A 70 13.75 -9.97 17.03
C GLU A 70 13.79 -8.44 17.18
N LEU A 71 12.67 -7.75 16.91
CA LEU A 71 12.53 -6.32 17.17
C LEU A 71 12.47 -6.04 18.68
N SER A 72 12.01 -7.00 19.50
CA SER A 72 12.02 -6.92 20.97
C SER A 72 11.44 -5.60 21.51
N GLY A 73 10.39 -5.09 20.85
CA GLY A 73 9.72 -3.84 21.24
C GLY A 73 10.47 -2.55 20.93
N ARG A 74 11.64 -2.59 20.26
CA ARG A 74 12.43 -1.39 19.92
C ARG A 74 11.70 -0.46 18.96
N ILE A 75 11.08 -1.03 17.93
CA ILE A 75 10.28 -0.32 16.93
C ILE A 75 9.04 -1.16 16.56
N PRO A 76 7.94 -0.53 16.10
CA PRO A 76 6.78 -1.24 15.60
C PRO A 76 7.08 -2.02 14.30
N LEU A 77 6.30 -3.09 14.09
CA LEU A 77 6.25 -3.83 12.84
C LEU A 77 4.96 -3.49 12.08
N ILE A 78 5.11 -3.04 10.85
CA ILE A 78 4.04 -2.75 9.89
C ILE A 78 3.82 -4.01 9.05
N GLY A 79 2.63 -4.58 9.12
CA GLY A 79 2.14 -5.56 8.14
C GLY A 79 1.56 -4.85 6.93
N PHE A 80 1.27 -5.55 5.85
CA PHE A 80 0.70 -4.90 4.67
C PHE A 80 -0.11 -5.84 3.77
N SER A 81 -0.91 -5.25 2.90
CA SER A 81 -1.64 -5.94 1.83
C SER A 81 -1.83 -5.04 0.61
N GLY A 82 -2.11 -5.64 -0.54
CA GLY A 82 -2.64 -4.90 -1.68
C GLY A 82 -4.13 -4.59 -1.48
N ALA A 83 -4.59 -3.44 -1.95
CA ALA A 83 -6.01 -3.11 -1.98
C ALA A 83 -6.75 -3.99 -3.01
N PRO A 84 -8.05 -4.29 -2.80
CA PRO A 84 -8.82 -5.12 -3.72
C PRO A 84 -8.74 -4.69 -5.19
N PHE A 85 -8.79 -3.38 -5.48
CA PHE A 85 -8.71 -2.87 -6.85
C PHE A 85 -7.37 -3.20 -7.52
N THR A 86 -6.28 -2.97 -6.79
CA THR A 86 -4.92 -3.26 -7.27
C THR A 86 -4.73 -4.76 -7.48
N LEU A 87 -5.20 -5.61 -6.55
CA LEU A 87 -5.14 -7.06 -6.69
C LEU A 87 -5.96 -7.56 -7.88
N ALA A 88 -7.19 -7.07 -8.05
CA ALA A 88 -8.05 -7.40 -9.19
C ALA A 88 -7.37 -7.03 -10.51
N THR A 89 -6.73 -5.86 -10.56
CA THR A 89 -6.01 -5.39 -11.75
C THR A 89 -4.91 -6.37 -12.15
N TYR A 90 -4.11 -6.87 -11.20
CA TYR A 90 -3.10 -7.90 -11.49
C TYR A 90 -3.72 -9.19 -12.04
N MET A 91 -4.82 -9.66 -11.44
CA MET A 91 -5.50 -10.89 -11.87
C MET A 91 -6.11 -10.75 -13.26
N ILE A 92 -6.69 -9.60 -13.59
CA ILE A 92 -7.38 -9.38 -14.87
C ILE A 92 -6.37 -9.14 -16.01
N GLU A 93 -5.32 -8.37 -15.75
CA GLU A 93 -4.26 -8.11 -16.73
C GLU A 93 -3.35 -9.33 -16.93
N GLY A 94 -3.19 -10.17 -15.90
CA GLY A 94 -2.23 -11.28 -15.87
C GLY A 94 -0.82 -10.85 -15.47
N GLY A 95 -0.68 -9.70 -14.80
CA GLY A 95 0.60 -9.07 -14.45
C GLY A 95 0.54 -7.55 -14.47
N SER A 96 1.70 -6.90 -14.53
CA SER A 96 1.78 -5.44 -14.66
C SER A 96 1.31 -4.97 -16.04
N SER A 97 0.61 -3.83 -16.08
CA SER A 97 0.12 -3.21 -17.32
C SER A 97 0.40 -1.72 -17.33
N LYS A 98 0.54 -1.13 -18.53
CA LYS A 98 0.70 0.32 -18.69
C LYS A 98 -0.61 1.06 -18.91
N SER A 99 -1.60 0.37 -19.48
CA SER A 99 -2.86 0.96 -19.93
C SER A 99 -4.09 0.37 -19.24
N PHE A 100 -3.94 -0.77 -18.55
CA PHE A 100 -4.99 -1.43 -17.76
C PHE A 100 -6.28 -1.67 -18.57
N VAL A 101 -6.12 -1.98 -19.86
CA VAL A 101 -7.22 -2.09 -20.82
C VAL A 101 -8.17 -3.21 -20.45
N ASN A 102 -7.67 -4.36 -19.98
CA ASN A 102 -8.52 -5.48 -19.63
C ASN A 102 -9.34 -5.19 -18.37
N THR A 103 -8.71 -4.55 -17.40
CA THR A 103 -9.36 -4.12 -16.15
C THR A 103 -10.48 -3.12 -16.46
N LYS A 104 -10.18 -2.06 -17.21
CA LYS A 104 -11.19 -1.06 -17.61
C LYS A 104 -12.29 -1.66 -18.48
N ARG A 105 -11.94 -2.57 -19.39
CA ARG A 105 -12.94 -3.29 -20.18
C ARG A 105 -13.88 -4.10 -19.29
N MET A 106 -13.37 -4.84 -18.30
CA MET A 106 -14.22 -5.59 -17.38
C MET A 106 -15.14 -4.66 -16.57
N VAL A 107 -14.61 -3.54 -16.06
CA VAL A 107 -15.40 -2.52 -15.35
C VAL A 107 -16.57 -2.01 -16.21
N PHE A 108 -16.34 -1.74 -17.49
CA PHE A 108 -17.35 -1.15 -18.37
C PHE A 108 -18.30 -2.16 -19.03
N GLU A 109 -17.76 -3.29 -19.50
CA GLU A 109 -18.51 -4.28 -20.28
C GLU A 109 -19.07 -5.42 -19.41
N SER A 110 -18.52 -5.64 -18.21
CA SER A 110 -18.93 -6.72 -17.31
C SER A 110 -18.90 -6.30 -15.83
N PRO A 111 -19.60 -5.22 -15.44
CA PRO A 111 -19.52 -4.65 -14.09
C PRO A 111 -19.94 -5.62 -12.98
N HIS A 112 -20.83 -6.57 -13.27
CA HIS A 112 -21.23 -7.62 -12.31
C HIS A 112 -20.10 -8.62 -12.03
N LEU A 113 -19.38 -9.05 -13.07
CA LEU A 113 -18.21 -9.92 -12.91
C LEU A 113 -17.12 -9.18 -12.10
N PHE A 114 -16.88 -7.91 -12.42
CA PHE A 114 -15.93 -7.08 -11.69
C PHE A 114 -16.32 -6.95 -10.21
N SER A 115 -17.57 -6.62 -9.89
CA SER A 115 -18.00 -6.47 -8.49
C SER A 115 -17.86 -7.78 -7.70
N ARG A 116 -18.21 -8.93 -8.29
CA ARG A 116 -18.04 -10.23 -7.63
C ARG A 116 -16.57 -10.56 -7.33
N LEU A 117 -15.66 -10.25 -8.26
CA LEU A 117 -14.22 -10.42 -8.03
C LEU A 117 -13.75 -9.50 -6.89
N MET A 118 -14.19 -8.26 -6.89
CA MET A 118 -13.85 -7.29 -5.85
C MET A 118 -14.38 -7.69 -4.47
N ASP A 119 -15.60 -8.22 -4.38
CA ASP A 119 -16.17 -8.77 -3.14
C ASP A 119 -15.31 -9.93 -2.60
N LEU A 120 -14.95 -10.89 -3.46
CA LEU A 120 -14.08 -12.00 -3.09
C LEU A 120 -12.71 -11.50 -2.57
N LEU A 121 -12.08 -10.57 -3.29
CA LEU A 121 -10.79 -10.01 -2.88
C LEU A 121 -10.89 -9.19 -1.60
N THR A 122 -12.04 -8.56 -1.35
CA THR A 122 -12.29 -7.86 -0.09
C THR A 122 -12.28 -8.82 1.09
N GLU A 123 -12.92 -9.98 0.97
CA GLU A 123 -12.88 -11.03 2.02
C GLU A 123 -11.47 -11.58 2.23
N VAL A 124 -10.73 -11.80 1.15
CA VAL A 124 -9.33 -12.27 1.20
C VAL A 124 -8.43 -11.27 1.90
N VAL A 125 -8.52 -9.98 1.55
CA VAL A 125 -7.73 -8.93 2.21
C VAL A 125 -8.12 -8.80 3.68
N LEU A 126 -9.42 -8.83 3.98
CA LEU A 126 -9.93 -8.78 5.36
C LEU A 126 -9.35 -9.91 6.23
N SER A 127 -9.45 -11.17 5.76
CA SER A 127 -8.96 -12.32 6.53
C SER A 127 -7.44 -12.27 6.69
N TYR A 128 -6.72 -11.93 5.62
CA TYR A 128 -5.26 -11.84 5.61
C TYR A 128 -4.76 -10.77 6.58
N VAL A 129 -5.31 -9.56 6.51
CA VAL A 129 -4.93 -8.46 7.40
C VAL A 129 -5.24 -8.80 8.85
N ARG A 130 -6.42 -9.36 9.14
CA ARG A 130 -6.79 -9.80 10.49
C ARG A 130 -5.78 -10.83 11.05
N ALA A 131 -5.34 -11.76 10.21
CA ALA A 131 -4.34 -12.75 10.60
C ALA A 131 -2.96 -12.12 10.88
N GLN A 132 -2.53 -11.14 10.09
CA GLN A 132 -1.28 -10.40 10.35
C GLN A 132 -1.32 -9.65 11.69
N ILE A 133 -2.43 -8.98 12.00
CA ILE A 133 -2.63 -8.30 13.29
C ILE A 133 -2.55 -9.30 14.44
N LYS A 134 -3.26 -10.43 14.34
CA LYS A 134 -3.21 -11.53 15.33
C LYS A 134 -1.80 -12.12 15.49
N ALA A 135 -1.02 -12.18 14.42
CA ALA A 135 0.38 -12.64 14.45
C ALA A 135 1.33 -11.59 15.08
N GLY A 136 0.91 -10.33 15.17
CA GLY A 136 1.58 -9.29 15.94
C GLY A 136 1.95 -8.03 15.15
N ALA A 137 1.49 -7.86 13.91
CA ALA A 137 1.60 -6.58 13.20
C ALA A 137 0.93 -5.46 14.02
N GLN A 138 1.62 -4.33 14.19
CA GLN A 138 1.18 -3.22 15.05
C GLN A 138 0.61 -2.03 14.27
N ALA A 139 0.74 -2.05 12.94
CA ALA A 139 0.09 -1.18 11.99
C ALA A 139 -0.06 -1.96 10.67
N ILE A 140 -0.99 -1.57 9.82
CA ILE A 140 -1.21 -2.21 8.52
C ILE A 140 -1.20 -1.15 7.42
N GLN A 141 -0.36 -1.35 6.41
CA GLN A 141 -0.40 -0.54 5.20
C GLN A 141 -1.15 -1.26 4.08
N VAL A 142 -2.15 -0.59 3.50
CA VAL A 142 -2.90 -1.07 2.33
C VAL A 142 -2.46 -0.26 1.11
N PHE A 143 -1.87 -0.95 0.14
CA PHE A 143 -1.34 -0.36 -1.09
C PHE A 143 -2.37 -0.47 -2.22
N ASP A 144 -2.87 0.67 -2.68
CA ASP A 144 -3.72 0.76 -3.87
C ASP A 144 -2.97 1.40 -5.04
N THR A 145 -1.91 0.72 -5.44
CA THR A 145 -0.93 1.16 -6.44
C THR A 145 -1.56 1.55 -7.78
N TRP A 146 -2.68 0.92 -8.16
CA TRP A 146 -3.32 1.16 -9.46
C TRP A 146 -4.55 2.05 -9.41
N ALA A 147 -5.07 2.39 -8.22
CA ALA A 147 -6.28 3.20 -8.12
C ALA A 147 -6.12 4.63 -8.67
N GLY A 148 -4.90 5.20 -8.69
CA GLY A 148 -4.62 6.48 -9.33
C GLY A 148 -4.91 6.50 -10.84
N THR A 149 -5.03 5.33 -11.48
CA THR A 149 -5.34 5.22 -12.92
C THR A 149 -6.82 5.42 -13.27
N LEU A 150 -7.67 5.47 -12.24
CA LEU A 150 -9.12 5.67 -12.35
C LEU A 150 -9.47 7.15 -12.38
N THR A 151 -10.62 7.47 -13.00
CA THR A 151 -11.24 8.78 -12.82
C THR A 151 -11.76 8.91 -11.38
N ARG A 152 -12.05 10.14 -10.94
CA ARG A 152 -12.68 10.36 -9.63
C ARG A 152 -14.00 9.61 -9.45
N GLU A 153 -14.79 9.53 -10.52
CA GLU A 153 -16.07 8.82 -10.51
C GLU A 153 -15.88 7.32 -10.43
N ASP A 154 -14.97 6.77 -11.22
CA ASP A 154 -14.68 5.34 -11.22
C ASP A 154 -14.05 4.90 -9.89
N TYR A 155 -13.15 5.70 -9.32
CA TYR A 155 -12.54 5.43 -8.01
C TYR A 155 -13.61 5.30 -6.92
N LYS A 156 -14.56 6.24 -6.86
CA LYS A 156 -15.69 6.21 -5.91
C LYS A 156 -16.56 4.95 -6.04
N ARG A 157 -16.72 4.44 -7.25
CA ARG A 157 -17.61 3.30 -7.54
C ARG A 157 -16.91 1.96 -7.43
N HIS A 158 -15.64 1.89 -7.84
CA HIS A 158 -14.97 0.63 -8.17
C HIS A 158 -13.76 0.31 -7.29
N ALA A 159 -13.29 1.24 -6.45
CA ALA A 159 -12.16 0.99 -5.55
C ALA A 159 -12.50 1.33 -4.08
N LEU A 160 -12.94 2.57 -3.84
CA LEU A 160 -13.18 3.10 -2.48
C LEU A 160 -14.10 2.21 -1.62
N PRO A 161 -15.27 1.73 -2.09
CA PRO A 161 -16.20 1.01 -1.22
C PRO A 161 -15.61 -0.24 -0.56
N TYR A 162 -14.71 -0.91 -1.27
CA TYR A 162 -14.09 -2.16 -0.84
C TYR A 162 -13.04 -1.93 0.25
N VAL A 163 -12.20 -0.89 0.10
CA VAL A 163 -11.24 -0.54 1.16
C VAL A 163 -11.94 0.06 2.38
N THR A 164 -13.00 0.86 2.18
CA THR A 164 -13.83 1.37 3.28
C THR A 164 -14.45 0.23 4.07
N ARG A 165 -14.94 -0.81 3.40
CA ARG A 165 -15.48 -2.00 4.05
C ARG A 165 -14.41 -2.71 4.89
N ILE A 166 -13.19 -2.89 4.37
CA ILE A 166 -12.08 -3.53 5.10
C ILE A 166 -11.76 -2.76 6.38
N PHE A 167 -11.54 -1.44 6.29
CA PHE A 167 -11.17 -0.64 7.47
C PHE A 167 -12.29 -0.62 8.50
N LYS A 168 -13.55 -0.48 8.07
CA LYS A 168 -14.71 -0.53 8.97
C LYS A 168 -14.85 -1.88 9.69
N GLU A 169 -14.67 -2.99 8.99
CA GLU A 169 -14.79 -4.33 9.60
C GLU A 169 -13.59 -4.71 10.50
N LEU A 170 -12.48 -3.98 10.38
CA LEU A 170 -11.29 -4.13 11.22
C LEU A 170 -11.13 -2.99 12.23
N GLU A 171 -12.13 -2.12 12.36
CA GLU A 171 -12.15 -1.07 13.38
C GLU A 171 -12.03 -1.72 14.78
N GLY A 172 -11.15 -1.17 15.61
CA GLY A 172 -10.89 -1.72 16.95
C GLY A 172 -10.05 -3.01 16.97
N SER A 173 -9.48 -3.43 15.82
CA SER A 173 -8.55 -4.58 15.75
C SER A 173 -7.23 -4.37 16.49
N GLY A 174 -6.93 -3.13 16.91
CA GLY A 174 -5.74 -2.79 17.71
C GLY A 174 -4.53 -2.35 16.90
N ALA A 175 -4.66 -2.20 15.58
CA ALA A 175 -3.63 -1.65 14.69
C ALA A 175 -4.23 -0.53 13.82
N PRO A 176 -3.56 0.63 13.66
CA PRO A 176 -3.98 1.66 12.73
C PRO A 176 -3.71 1.25 11.28
N PHE A 177 -4.54 1.77 10.38
CA PHE A 177 -4.44 1.57 8.94
C PHE A 177 -3.82 2.77 8.24
N ILE A 178 -2.86 2.46 7.36
CA ILE A 178 -2.22 3.40 6.46
C ILE A 178 -2.73 3.07 5.06
N TYR A 179 -3.40 4.00 4.39
CA TYR A 179 -3.90 3.79 3.04
C TYR A 179 -3.10 4.64 2.05
N PHE A 180 -2.48 3.98 1.07
CA PHE A 180 -1.62 4.60 0.09
C PHE A 180 -2.17 4.37 -1.32
N VAL A 181 -2.66 5.45 -1.93
CA VAL A 181 -3.03 5.47 -3.35
C VAL A 181 -1.91 6.13 -4.14
N TYR A 182 -1.18 5.33 -4.91
CA TYR A 182 -0.12 5.87 -5.77
C TYR A 182 -0.74 6.63 -6.95
N ASP A 183 -0.15 7.77 -7.29
CA ASP A 183 -0.67 8.70 -8.29
C ASP A 183 -2.11 9.17 -7.96
N GLY A 184 -2.39 9.34 -6.67
CA GLY A 184 -3.73 9.59 -6.13
C GLY A 184 -4.10 11.06 -5.95
N GLY A 185 -3.30 12.02 -6.44
CA GLY A 185 -3.50 13.45 -6.17
C GLY A 185 -4.90 13.96 -6.54
N HIS A 186 -5.46 13.50 -7.67
CA HIS A 186 -6.80 13.87 -8.13
C HIS A 186 -7.94 13.23 -7.34
N VAL A 187 -7.68 12.25 -6.46
CA VAL A 187 -8.69 11.57 -5.63
C VAL A 187 -8.54 11.85 -4.13
N LEU A 188 -7.60 12.72 -3.71
CA LEU A 188 -7.33 13.00 -2.29
C LEU A 188 -8.57 13.36 -1.45
N GLU A 189 -9.43 14.25 -1.95
CA GLU A 189 -10.67 14.64 -1.27
C GLU A 189 -11.56 13.43 -0.94
N ILE A 190 -11.53 12.42 -1.80
CA ILE A 190 -12.36 11.21 -1.74
C ILE A 190 -11.68 10.14 -0.89
N ILE A 191 -10.36 10.05 -0.95
CA ILE A 191 -9.55 9.08 -0.18
C ILE A 191 -9.83 9.20 1.32
N ARG A 192 -10.13 10.41 1.82
CA ARG A 192 -10.51 10.63 3.22
C ARG A 192 -11.69 9.78 3.67
N ASP A 193 -12.63 9.48 2.78
CA ASP A 193 -13.81 8.66 3.05
C ASP A 193 -13.49 7.15 3.16
N SER A 194 -12.22 6.75 2.94
CA SER A 194 -11.78 5.37 3.15
C SER A 194 -11.92 4.94 4.61
N GLY A 195 -11.75 5.86 5.56
CA GLY A 195 -11.72 5.54 6.99
C GLY A 195 -10.34 5.11 7.52
N ALA A 196 -9.27 5.21 6.72
CA ALA A 196 -7.91 5.00 7.20
C ALA A 196 -7.48 6.08 8.19
N GLU A 197 -6.71 5.71 9.21
CA GLU A 197 -6.14 6.65 10.18
C GLU A 197 -4.98 7.47 9.59
N VAL A 198 -4.25 6.93 8.61
CA VAL A 198 -3.12 7.60 7.96
C VAL A 198 -3.27 7.56 6.44
N ILE A 199 -3.12 8.71 5.78
CA ILE A 199 -3.12 8.82 4.31
C ILE A 199 -1.68 8.92 3.81
N GLY A 200 -1.26 7.94 3.01
CA GLY A 200 0.03 7.94 2.33
C GLY A 200 0.00 8.81 1.07
N LEU A 201 1.06 9.59 0.86
CA LEU A 201 1.19 10.55 -0.23
C LEU A 201 2.44 10.26 -1.05
N ASP A 202 2.33 10.35 -2.38
CA ASP A 202 3.49 10.42 -3.26
C ASP A 202 3.97 11.87 -3.46
N TRP A 203 5.12 12.03 -4.13
CA TRP A 203 5.81 13.32 -4.26
C TRP A 203 5.16 14.29 -5.26
N ARG A 204 4.19 13.86 -6.06
CA ARG A 204 3.56 14.70 -7.10
C ARG A 204 2.59 15.71 -6.51
N THR A 205 2.08 15.42 -5.31
CA THR A 205 1.27 16.36 -4.53
C THR A 205 2.09 16.82 -3.35
N ASP A 206 2.39 18.11 -3.24
CA ASP A 206 3.02 18.66 -2.04
C ASP A 206 2.13 18.44 -0.79
N ILE A 207 2.77 18.30 0.37
CA ILE A 207 2.07 17.93 1.60
C ILE A 207 1.11 19.04 2.04
N GLU A 208 1.49 20.30 1.86
CA GLU A 208 0.65 21.47 2.17
C GLU A 208 -0.67 21.44 1.36
N THR A 209 -0.59 21.22 0.03
CA THR A 209 -1.77 21.04 -0.82
C THR A 209 -2.60 19.83 -0.37
N ALA A 210 -1.97 18.70 -0.08
CA ALA A 210 -2.69 17.51 0.38
C ALA A 210 -3.46 17.78 1.68
N ILE A 211 -2.84 18.45 2.66
CA ILE A 211 -3.48 18.82 3.94
C ILE A 211 -4.61 19.83 3.71
N SER A 212 -4.45 20.79 2.80
CA SER A 212 -5.52 21.75 2.49
C SER A 212 -6.79 21.07 1.95
N ILE A 213 -6.64 19.97 1.21
CA ILE A 213 -7.73 19.17 0.65
C ILE A 213 -8.29 18.20 1.70
N LEU A 214 -7.42 17.51 2.44
CA LEU A 214 -7.79 16.48 3.41
C LEU A 214 -8.30 17.08 4.73
N GLY A 215 -7.95 18.33 5.04
CA GLY A 215 -8.20 19.00 6.31
C GLY A 215 -7.12 18.74 7.37
N SER A 216 -6.90 19.71 8.27
CA SER A 216 -5.78 19.71 9.21
C SER A 216 -5.79 18.61 10.29
N ASP A 217 -6.91 17.91 10.50
CA ASP A 217 -6.98 16.77 11.45
C ASP A 217 -6.49 15.44 10.83
N VAL A 218 -5.97 15.47 9.60
CA VAL A 218 -5.41 14.28 8.94
C VAL A 218 -4.03 13.91 9.49
N VAL A 219 -3.72 12.61 9.55
CA VAL A 219 -2.34 12.12 9.69
C VAL A 219 -1.84 11.70 8.30
N VAL A 220 -0.67 12.20 7.91
CA VAL A 220 -0.10 11.92 6.58
C VAL A 220 1.20 11.13 6.69
N GLN A 221 1.46 10.26 5.71
CA GLN A 221 2.74 9.57 5.52
C GLN A 221 3.36 9.94 4.18
N GLY A 222 4.66 10.23 4.13
CA GLY A 222 5.37 10.57 2.90
C GLY A 222 6.18 11.87 3.01
N ASN A 223 6.51 12.54 1.92
CA ASN A 223 6.23 12.14 0.54
C ASN A 223 7.43 12.35 -0.39
N LEU A 224 8.65 12.30 0.16
CA LEU A 224 9.86 12.63 -0.59
C LEU A 224 10.00 11.76 -1.86
N ASP A 225 10.30 12.38 -3.00
CA ASP A 225 10.64 11.64 -4.23
C ASP A 225 11.84 10.72 -3.97
N PRO A 226 11.76 9.40 -4.20
CA PRO A 226 12.90 8.49 -4.03
C PRO A 226 14.15 8.94 -4.81
N CYS A 227 13.99 9.57 -5.97
CA CYS A 227 15.10 10.10 -6.77
C CYS A 227 15.81 11.29 -6.10
N ALA A 228 15.19 11.94 -5.11
CA ALA A 228 15.86 12.99 -4.34
C ALA A 228 17.11 12.47 -3.61
N LEU A 229 17.21 11.16 -3.37
CA LEU A 229 18.40 10.53 -2.77
C LEU A 229 19.66 10.62 -3.65
N PHE A 230 19.52 10.94 -4.95
CA PHE A 230 20.66 11.24 -5.82
C PHE A 230 21.26 12.63 -5.60
N LEU A 231 20.54 13.54 -4.93
CA LEU A 231 20.99 14.90 -4.71
C LEU A 231 22.28 14.96 -3.87
N PRO A 232 23.11 15.99 -4.06
CA PRO A 232 24.14 16.35 -3.09
C PRO A 232 23.54 16.54 -1.69
N GLU A 233 24.31 16.25 -0.64
CA GLU A 233 23.82 16.27 0.75
C GLU A 233 23.14 17.59 1.13
N HIS A 234 23.72 18.73 0.77
CA HIS A 234 23.14 20.04 1.08
C HIS A 234 21.77 20.28 0.41
N GLU A 235 21.57 19.78 -0.81
CA GLU A 235 20.28 19.88 -1.51
C GLU A 235 19.26 18.88 -0.95
N LEU A 236 19.70 17.67 -0.62
CA LEU A 236 18.86 16.67 0.05
C LEU A 236 18.35 17.22 1.39
N ARG A 237 19.23 17.85 2.18
CA ARG A 237 18.87 18.51 3.44
C ARG A 237 17.79 19.56 3.25
N ASN A 238 17.92 20.43 2.26
CA ASN A 238 16.90 21.44 1.95
C ASN A 238 15.56 20.79 1.54
N ARG A 239 15.61 19.68 0.81
CA ARG A 239 14.41 18.93 0.40
C ARG A 239 13.72 18.29 1.61
N VAL A 240 14.47 17.69 2.51
CA VAL A 240 13.96 17.10 3.76
C VAL A 240 13.34 18.18 4.65
N ASP A 241 14.03 19.29 4.87
CA ASP A 241 13.53 20.42 5.65
C ASP A 241 12.20 20.96 5.10
N SER A 242 12.12 21.13 3.77
CA SER A 242 10.89 21.59 3.11
C SER A 242 9.72 20.62 3.32
N VAL A 243 9.94 19.31 3.19
CA VAL A 243 8.91 18.28 3.41
C VAL A 243 8.46 18.26 4.87
N LEU A 244 9.41 18.31 5.82
CA LEU A 244 9.10 18.37 7.25
C LEU A 244 8.30 19.63 7.61
N ARG A 245 8.66 20.79 7.07
CA ARG A 245 7.94 22.05 7.32
C ARG A 245 6.48 21.96 6.87
N GLN A 246 6.22 21.40 5.68
CA GLN A 246 4.86 21.21 5.18
C GLN A 246 4.06 20.22 6.05
N GLY A 247 4.70 19.14 6.51
CA GLY A 247 4.06 18.15 7.37
C GLY A 247 3.57 18.67 8.72
N ARG A 248 4.11 19.80 9.21
CA ARG A 248 3.69 20.44 10.48
C ARG A 248 2.26 20.96 10.47
N GLU A 249 1.63 21.09 9.31
CA GLU A 249 0.24 21.56 9.18
C GLU A 249 -0.79 20.43 9.38
N ALA A 250 -0.34 19.17 9.36
CA ALA A 250 -1.16 17.99 9.64
C ALA A 250 -1.26 17.75 11.15
N LYS A 251 -2.22 16.91 11.56
CA LYS A 251 -2.30 16.42 12.95
C LYS A 251 -1.02 15.70 13.37
N ALA A 252 -0.46 14.91 12.46
CA ALA A 252 0.82 14.26 12.59
C ALA A 252 1.37 13.91 11.19
N HIS A 253 2.69 13.79 11.10
CA HIS A 253 3.40 13.47 9.87
C HIS A 253 4.40 12.35 10.10
N ILE A 254 4.25 11.26 9.35
CA ILE A 254 5.23 10.17 9.26
C ILE A 254 6.07 10.42 8.01
N PHE A 255 7.29 10.90 8.18
CA PHE A 255 8.18 11.11 7.04
C PHE A 255 8.45 9.78 6.33
N ASN A 256 8.25 9.74 5.02
CA ASN A 256 8.60 8.60 4.20
C ASN A 256 8.91 9.05 2.76
N LEU A 257 9.44 8.14 1.96
CA LEU A 257 9.45 8.30 0.52
C LEU A 257 8.03 8.17 -0.04
N GLY A 258 7.77 8.81 -1.18
CA GLY A 258 6.52 8.68 -1.91
C GLY A 258 6.39 7.40 -2.75
N HIS A 259 7.43 6.56 -2.78
CA HIS A 259 7.45 5.21 -3.35
C HIS A 259 8.68 4.44 -2.80
N GLY A 260 8.80 3.15 -3.13
CA GLY A 260 9.96 2.33 -2.74
C GLY A 260 11.29 2.89 -3.23
N ILE A 261 12.34 2.64 -2.44
CA ILE A 261 13.73 2.98 -2.78
C ILE A 261 14.19 2.23 -4.05
N LEU A 262 14.97 2.91 -4.88
CA LEU A 262 15.48 2.34 -6.13
C LEU A 262 16.76 1.52 -5.88
N PRO A 263 17.00 0.42 -6.62
CA PRO A 263 18.21 -0.40 -6.50
C PRO A 263 19.52 0.38 -6.67
N GLU A 264 19.50 1.47 -7.41
CA GLU A 264 20.64 2.35 -7.69
C GLU A 264 21.01 3.25 -6.50
N ILE A 265 20.15 3.35 -5.48
CA ILE A 265 20.41 4.17 -4.29
C ILE A 265 21.31 3.41 -3.32
N SER A 266 22.43 4.03 -2.95
CA SER A 266 23.34 3.43 -1.99
C SER A 266 22.74 3.38 -0.58
N PRO A 267 23.05 2.35 0.23
CA PRO A 267 22.63 2.30 1.64
C PRO A 267 23.08 3.51 2.45
N GLY A 268 24.19 4.15 2.08
CA GLY A 268 24.68 5.37 2.72
C GLY A 268 23.76 6.57 2.50
N LYS A 269 23.16 6.71 1.31
CA LYS A 269 22.17 7.76 1.03
C LYS A 269 20.89 7.54 1.81
N ALA A 270 20.43 6.29 1.91
CA ALA A 270 19.26 5.95 2.72
C ALA A 270 19.49 6.27 4.21
N ARG A 271 20.67 5.94 4.74
CA ARG A 271 21.05 6.29 6.13
C ARG A 271 21.09 7.80 6.35
N LEU A 272 21.76 8.53 5.45
CA LEU A 272 21.83 9.99 5.50
C LEU A 272 20.42 10.62 5.52
N LEU A 273 19.47 10.10 4.75
CA LEU A 273 18.09 10.58 4.79
C LEU A 273 17.48 10.43 6.19
N VAL A 274 17.61 9.27 6.82
CA VAL A 274 17.08 9.04 8.18
C VAL A 274 17.72 9.99 9.18
N GLU A 275 19.06 10.13 9.13
CA GLU A 275 19.81 11.05 10.00
C GLU A 275 19.33 12.50 9.84
N LEU A 276 19.15 12.97 8.60
CA LEU A 276 18.65 14.32 8.31
C LEU A 276 17.22 14.52 8.83
N VAL A 277 16.35 13.52 8.67
CA VAL A 277 14.97 13.59 9.17
C VAL A 277 14.97 13.73 10.70
N HIS A 278 15.72 12.88 11.41
CA HIS A 278 15.82 12.96 12.86
C HIS A 278 16.45 14.27 13.34
N GLU A 279 17.49 14.76 12.68
CA GLU A 279 18.16 16.02 13.03
C GLU A 279 17.25 17.24 12.86
N LEU A 280 16.48 17.31 11.77
CA LEU A 280 15.66 18.48 11.41
C LEU A 280 14.26 18.49 12.04
N SER A 281 13.82 17.36 12.62
CA SER A 281 12.51 17.21 13.26
C SER A 281 12.57 17.18 14.80
N SER A 282 13.77 17.13 15.38
CA SER A 282 14.00 17.18 16.83
C SER A 282 13.80 18.59 17.42
#